data_AF-A0A3D9C6I4-F1
#
_entry.id   AF-A0A3D9C6I4-F1
#
_cell.length_a   1.000
_cell.length_b   1.000
_cell.length_c   1.000
_cell.angle_alpha   90.00
_cell.angle_beta   90.00
_cell.angle_gamma   90.00
#
_symmetry.space_group_name_H-M   'P 1'
#
loop_
_entity.id
_entity.type
_entity.pdbx_description
1 polymer ?
#
loop_
_entity_poly.entity_id
_entity_poly.type
_entity_poly.pdbx_seq_one_letter_code
_entity_poly.pdbx_strand_id
1 'polypeptide(L)'
;MKYPDQDGYSENISHNIDLEFWAISYINIPAYLYEITINEITEKELSIDIDKELLKYNMKIFKLESAGKKYYIIAGGLLIGKNSWINQDRIFDYNLNLEHDEIIFQTD
;
A
#
# COMPACT_ATOMS: atom_id res chain seq x y z
N MET A 1 33.03 0.47 -13.00
CA MET A 1 31.70 0.13 -13.53
C MET A 1 31.05 -0.82 -12.53
N LYS A 2 30.25 -0.30 -11.60
CA LYS A 2 29.36 -1.07 -10.70
C LYS A 2 27.97 -0.71 -11.23
N TYR A 3 27.18 -1.55 -11.89
CA TYR A 3 26.82 -2.94 -11.62
C TYR A 3 26.56 -3.68 -12.95
N PRO A 4 26.81 -5.01 -13.05
CA PRO A 4 26.54 -5.78 -14.25
C PRO A 4 25.03 -6.11 -14.39
N ASP A 5 24.62 -6.32 -15.65
CA ASP A 5 23.26 -6.56 -16.17
C ASP A 5 22.31 -7.23 -15.16
N GLN A 6 21.32 -6.47 -14.68
CA GLN A 6 20.11 -7.05 -14.11
C GLN A 6 19.22 -7.46 -15.27
N ASP A 7 19.11 -8.77 -15.53
CA ASP A 7 18.24 -9.34 -16.56
C ASP A 7 16.84 -8.70 -16.51
N GLY A 8 16.50 -7.96 -17.57
CA GLY A 8 15.18 -7.34 -17.72
C GLY A 8 15.07 -5.87 -17.31
N TYR A 9 16.10 -5.24 -16.73
CA TYR A 9 16.06 -3.79 -16.43
C TYR A 9 15.85 -2.97 -17.73
N SER A 10 14.85 -2.10 -17.70
CA SER A 10 14.71 -1.02 -18.68
C SER A 10 14.33 0.26 -17.95
N GLU A 11 14.68 1.42 -18.49
CA GLU A 11 14.27 2.72 -17.93
C GLU A 11 12.75 2.78 -17.71
N ASN A 12 11.97 2.10 -18.57
CA ASN A 12 10.52 2.02 -18.50
C ASN A 12 9.96 1.22 -17.31
N ILE A 13 10.78 0.41 -16.61
CA ILE A 13 10.39 -0.35 -15.41
C ILE A 13 11.29 -0.06 -14.20
N SER A 14 12.01 1.08 -14.26
CA SER A 14 13.03 1.46 -13.28
C SER A 14 12.47 1.83 -11.90
N HIS A 15 11.15 1.80 -11.71
CA HIS A 15 10.49 2.16 -10.47
C HIS A 15 9.47 1.11 -10.01
N ASN A 16 9.25 1.05 -8.69
CA ASN A 16 8.12 0.41 -8.04
C ASN A 16 7.17 1.46 -7.47
N ILE A 17 5.90 1.08 -7.28
CA ILE A 17 4.92 1.84 -6.50
C ILE A 17 4.79 1.15 -5.15
N ASP A 18 5.03 1.88 -4.07
CA ASP A 18 4.83 1.43 -2.71
C ASP A 18 3.51 1.98 -2.17
N LEU A 19 2.76 1.11 -1.51
CA LEU A 19 1.47 1.42 -0.88
C LEU A 19 1.62 1.19 0.62
N GLU A 20 1.68 2.27 1.38
CA GLU A 20 1.91 2.24 2.83
C GLU A 20 0.65 2.54 3.61
N PHE A 21 0.26 1.61 4.48
CA PHE A 21 -0.86 1.79 5.39
C PHE A 21 -0.32 1.94 6.81
N TRP A 22 -0.69 3.03 7.50
CA TRP A 22 -0.31 3.25 8.90
C TRP A 22 -1.46 2.98 9.86
N ALA A 23 -1.13 2.66 11.11
CA ALA A 23 -2.11 2.38 12.18
C ALA A 23 -3.18 1.34 11.77
N ILE A 24 -2.75 0.21 11.19
CA ILE A 24 -3.64 -0.85 10.72
C ILE A 24 -4.36 -1.50 11.90
N SER A 25 -5.70 -1.51 11.87
CA SER A 25 -6.53 -2.27 12.82
C SER A 25 -7.06 -3.58 12.23
N TYR A 26 -7.12 -3.68 10.89
CA TYR A 26 -7.58 -4.88 10.19
C TYR A 26 -6.93 -5.02 8.82
N ILE A 27 -6.59 -6.25 8.44
CA ILE A 27 -6.08 -6.59 7.11
C ILE A 27 -6.47 -8.02 6.75
N ASN A 28 -7.02 -8.23 5.56
CA ASN A 28 -7.36 -9.57 5.06
C ASN A 28 -6.93 -9.81 3.60
N ILE A 29 -5.79 -9.25 3.21
CA ILE A 29 -5.22 -9.44 1.88
C ILE A 29 -4.32 -10.70 1.83
N PRO A 30 -4.25 -11.41 0.69
CA PRO A 30 -3.23 -12.43 0.47
C PRO A 30 -1.85 -11.79 0.27
N ALA A 31 -0.80 -12.61 0.36
CA ALA A 31 0.58 -12.16 0.11
C ALA A 31 0.81 -11.62 -1.32
N TYR A 32 -0.03 -12.03 -2.27
CA TYR A 32 0.05 -11.62 -3.66
C TYR A 32 -1.32 -11.26 -4.21
N LEU A 33 -1.41 -10.07 -4.80
CA LEU A 33 -2.56 -9.57 -5.53
C LEU A 33 -2.09 -9.05 -6.90
N TYR A 34 -2.95 -9.16 -7.90
CA TYR A 34 -2.70 -8.67 -9.26
C TYR A 34 -3.89 -7.81 -9.71
N GLU A 35 -3.64 -6.87 -10.63
CA GLU A 35 -4.69 -6.00 -11.19
C GLU A 35 -5.53 -5.30 -10.10
N ILE A 36 -4.83 -4.69 -9.13
CA ILE A 36 -5.45 -4.16 -7.92
C ILE A 36 -6.12 -2.82 -8.21
N THR A 37 -7.37 -2.68 -7.77
CA THR A 37 -8.02 -1.37 -7.61
C THR A 37 -8.24 -1.10 -6.13
N ILE A 38 -7.91 0.10 -5.66
CA ILE A 38 -8.08 0.50 -4.26
C ILE A 38 -9.04 1.68 -4.21
N ASN A 39 -10.04 1.59 -3.33
CA ASN A 39 -10.96 2.69 -3.06
C ASN A 39 -11.15 2.83 -1.56
N GLU A 40 -11.12 4.06 -1.07
CA GLU A 40 -11.68 4.37 0.25
C GLU A 40 -13.20 4.27 0.19
N ILE A 41 -13.81 3.58 1.15
CA ILE A 41 -15.26 3.36 1.22
C ILE A 41 -15.79 3.77 2.59
N THR A 42 -17.12 3.96 2.67
CA THR A 42 -17.79 4.24 3.93
C THR A 42 -18.25 2.96 4.64
N GLU A 43 -18.56 3.06 5.93
CA GLU A 43 -19.13 1.94 6.71
C GLU A 43 -20.40 1.35 6.06
N LYS A 44 -21.19 2.18 5.35
CA LYS A 44 -22.43 1.74 4.66
C LYS A 44 -22.16 0.77 3.52
N GLU A 45 -20.97 0.80 2.94
CA GLU A 45 -20.57 -0.03 1.80
C GLU A 45 -19.81 -1.29 2.23
N LEU A 46 -19.51 -1.42 3.53
CA LEU A 46 -18.82 -2.56 4.09
C LEU A 46 -19.76 -3.77 4.13
N SER A 47 -19.63 -4.65 3.15
CA SER A 47 -20.54 -5.79 2.94
C SER A 47 -20.19 -7.04 3.76
N ILE A 48 -19.49 -6.89 4.87
CA ILE A 48 -18.90 -8.00 5.64
C ILE A 48 -19.12 -7.80 7.14
N ASP A 49 -19.23 -8.90 7.89
CA ASP A 49 -19.27 -8.93 9.35
C ASP A 49 -17.89 -8.59 9.95
N ILE A 50 -17.38 -7.40 9.65
CA ILE A 50 -16.22 -6.84 10.33
C ILE A 50 -16.71 -6.12 11.59
N ASP A 51 -16.02 -6.36 12.71
CA ASP A 51 -16.30 -5.71 13.98
C ASP A 51 -16.17 -4.19 13.85
N LYS A 52 -17.26 -3.47 14.12
CA LYS A 52 -17.34 -2.01 14.03
C LYS A 52 -16.41 -1.31 15.04
N GLU A 53 -16.00 -2.00 16.08
CA GLU A 53 -15.02 -1.49 17.05
C GLU A 53 -13.67 -1.18 16.37
N LEU A 54 -13.37 -1.83 15.23
CA LEU A 54 -12.16 -1.58 14.43
C LEU A 54 -12.19 -0.23 13.69
N LEU A 55 -13.37 0.40 13.59
CA LEU A 55 -13.58 1.71 12.94
C LEU A 55 -13.45 2.89 13.91
N LYS A 56 -13.14 2.63 15.19
CA LYS A 56 -12.90 3.69 16.19
C LYS A 56 -11.72 4.56 15.80
N TYR A 57 -11.67 5.78 16.36
CA TYR A 57 -10.56 6.73 16.16
C TYR A 57 -10.39 7.23 14.72
N ASN A 58 -11.50 7.38 13.98
CA ASN A 58 -11.50 7.88 12.59
C ASN A 58 -10.68 7.02 11.62
N MET A 59 -10.61 5.71 11.86
CA MET A 59 -9.99 4.79 10.92
C MET A 59 -10.72 4.81 9.57
N LYS A 60 -9.95 4.72 8.49
CA LYS A 60 -10.45 4.68 7.11
C LYS A 60 -10.56 3.24 6.63
N ILE A 61 -11.52 2.99 5.74
CA ILE A 61 -11.76 1.66 5.19
C ILE A 61 -11.30 1.65 3.74
N PHE A 62 -10.27 0.87 3.44
CA PHE A 62 -9.77 0.68 2.08
C PHE A 62 -10.27 -0.66 1.55
N LYS A 63 -11.07 -0.61 0.49
CA LYS A 63 -11.51 -1.78 -0.27
C LYS A 63 -10.54 -2.01 -1.43
N LEU A 64 -9.93 -3.19 -1.44
CA LEU A 64 -9.10 -3.66 -2.55
C LEU A 64 -9.90 -4.66 -3.39
N GLU A 65 -9.91 -4.46 -4.70
CA GLU A 65 -10.49 -5.39 -5.66
C GLU A 65 -9.39 -5.98 -6.53
N SER A 66 -9.35 -7.31 -6.63
CA SER A 66 -8.37 -8.03 -7.45
C SER A 66 -8.98 -9.34 -7.92
N ALA A 67 -8.94 -9.60 -9.23
CA ALA A 67 -9.51 -10.80 -9.85
C ALA A 67 -10.99 -11.07 -9.48
N GLY A 68 -11.79 -10.02 -9.32
CA GLY A 68 -13.20 -10.10 -8.90
C GLY A 68 -13.42 -10.42 -7.42
N LYS A 69 -12.36 -10.51 -6.61
CA LYS A 69 -12.44 -10.67 -5.15
C LYS A 69 -12.25 -9.34 -4.44
N LYS A 70 -12.93 -9.17 -3.31
CA LYS A 70 -12.86 -8.00 -2.44
C LYS A 70 -12.07 -8.31 -1.18
N TYR A 71 -11.17 -7.41 -0.83
CA TYR A 71 -10.40 -7.41 0.41
C TYR A 71 -10.52 -6.04 1.07
N TYR A 72 -10.19 -5.99 2.34
CA TYR A 72 -10.36 -4.82 3.19
C TYR A 72 -9.13 -4.61 4.06
N ILE A 73 -8.72 -3.36 4.14
CA ILE A 73 -7.75 -2.86 5.11
C ILE A 73 -8.45 -1.75 5.88
N ILE A 74 -8.39 -1.81 7.21
CA ILE A 74 -8.79 -0.69 8.06
C ILE A 74 -7.52 -0.13 8.66
N ALA A 75 -7.26 1.15 8.40
CA ALA A 75 -6.01 1.81 8.72
C ALA A 75 -6.25 3.30 8.98
N GLY A 76 -5.30 3.95 9.64
CA GLY A 76 -5.32 5.40 9.86
C GLY A 76 -5.19 6.19 8.55
N GLY A 77 -4.58 5.59 7.53
CA GLY A 77 -4.49 6.17 6.20
C GLY A 77 -3.61 5.38 5.23
N LEU A 78 -3.41 5.95 4.05
CA LEU A 78 -2.65 5.38 2.93
C LEU A 78 -1.71 6.43 2.33
N LEU A 79 -0.46 6.04 2.09
CA LEU A 79 0.52 6.78 1.31
C LEU A 79 0.91 5.96 0.09
N ILE A 80 1.01 6.63 -1.06
CA ILE A 80 1.43 6.03 -2.33
C ILE A 80 2.74 6.71 -2.73
N GLY A 81 3.83 5.95 -2.65
CA GLY A 81 5.17 6.37 -3.02
C GLY A 81 5.59 5.75 -4.34
N LYS A 82 6.41 6.46 -5.12
CA LYS A 82 7.14 5.92 -6.27
C LYS A 82 8.61 5.90 -5.94
N ASN A 83 9.27 4.79 -6.26
CA ASN A 83 10.63 4.53 -5.84
C ASN A 83 11.45 3.83 -6.92
N SER A 84 12.70 4.22 -7.08
CA SER A 84 13.62 3.64 -8.04
C SER A 84 14.24 2.35 -7.48
N TRP A 85 14.43 1.34 -8.33
CA TRP A 85 15.03 0.04 -7.93
C TRP A 85 16.49 0.12 -7.45
N ILE A 86 17.14 1.27 -7.61
CA ILE A 86 18.55 1.47 -7.25
C ILE A 86 18.80 1.65 -5.75
N ASN A 87 17.77 1.94 -4.96
CA ASN A 87 17.91 2.12 -3.52
C ASN A 87 17.34 0.89 -2.79
N GLN A 88 18.21 -0.07 -2.45
CA GLN A 88 17.82 -1.33 -1.80
C GLN A 88 17.63 -1.21 -0.26
N ASP A 89 18.14 -0.14 0.35
CA ASP A 89 18.15 0.04 1.81
C ASP A 89 17.27 1.26 2.19
N ARG A 90 15.94 1.08 2.05
CA ARG A 90 14.95 2.17 2.20
C ARG A 90 14.29 2.24 3.57
N ILE A 91 14.54 1.25 4.44
CA ILE A 91 13.98 1.24 5.80
C ILE A 91 14.90 2.11 6.66
N PHE A 92 14.56 3.39 6.79
CA PHE A 92 15.40 4.32 7.51
C PHE A 92 15.08 4.33 9.01
N ASP A 93 15.98 3.73 9.79
CA ASP A 93 16.11 3.90 11.25
C ASP A 93 14.85 3.51 12.10
N TYR A 94 14.96 3.65 13.43
CA TYR A 94 14.00 3.26 14.48
C TYR A 94 12.55 3.76 14.30
N ASN A 95 12.27 4.63 13.31
CA ASN A 95 10.94 5.15 13.00
C ASN A 95 10.20 4.39 11.87
N LEU A 96 10.85 3.45 11.18
CA LEU A 96 10.24 2.51 10.21
C LEU A 96 9.48 3.13 9.02
N ASN A 97 9.62 4.42 8.73
CA ASN A 97 9.04 5.00 7.52
C ASN A 97 9.95 4.72 6.32
N LEU A 98 9.40 4.31 5.17
CA LEU A 98 10.21 4.22 3.96
C LEU A 98 10.48 5.63 3.44
N GLU A 99 11.71 5.85 2.98
CA GLU A 99 12.00 7.02 2.16
C GLU A 99 11.44 6.81 0.76
N HIS A 100 10.78 7.84 0.22
CA HIS A 100 10.24 7.80 -1.13
C HIS A 100 10.88 8.81 -2.06
N ASP A 101 11.20 8.39 -3.30
CA ASP A 101 11.69 9.32 -4.32
C ASP A 101 10.62 10.38 -4.66
N GLU A 102 9.35 9.96 -4.68
CA GLU A 102 8.19 10.81 -4.93
C GLU A 102 6.96 10.29 -4.18
N ILE A 103 6.21 11.18 -3.52
CA ILE A 103 4.89 10.89 -2.96
C ILE A 103 3.84 11.31 -3.98
N ILE A 104 3.07 10.34 -4.47
CA ILE A 104 1.99 10.55 -5.45
C ILE A 104 0.69 10.94 -4.73
N PHE A 105 0.45 10.33 -3.57
CA PHE A 105 -0.77 10.52 -2.81
C PHE A 105 -0.52 10.23 -1.32
N GLN A 106 -1.19 10.99 -0.46
CA GLN A 106 -1.26 10.71 0.97
C GLN A 106 -2.65 11.11 1.44
N THR A 107 -3.29 10.25 2.24
CA THR A 107 -4.54 10.60 2.88
C THR A 107 -4.32 11.66 3.96
N ASP A 108 -5.19 12.68 3.99
CA ASP A 108 -5.26 13.69 5.06
C ASP A 108 -5.49 13.08 6.45
#